data_AF-A0A494VUE1-F1
#
_entry.id   AF-A0A494VUE1-F1
#
_cell.length_a   1.000
_cell.length_b   1.000
_cell.length_c   1.000
_cell.angle_alpha   90.00
_cell.angle_beta   90.00
_cell.angle_gamma   90.00
#
_symmetry.space_group_name_H-M   'P 1'
#
loop_
_entity.id
_entity.type
_entity.pdbx_description
1 polymer ?
#
loop_
_entity_poly.entity_id
_entity_poly.type
_entity_poly.pdbx_seq_one_letter_code
_entity_poly.pdbx_strand_id
1 'polypeptide(L)'
;MKPFFITIAYNLHLIVLPESEAHIDGHPVLTYSYSIFRREPSVLNISENYDALLQTTKKNNPNYLGHINFEQPGKVFNYIADGHEALSRAEVEDVIEEINRYRDTPQLWSI
;
A
#
# COMPACT_ATOMS: atom_id res chain seq x y z
N MET A 1 9.43 -6.11 1.63
CA MET A 1 8.99 -6.00 0.22
C MET A 1 9.27 -4.57 -0.23
N LYS A 2 9.53 -4.33 -1.53
CA LYS A 2 9.58 -2.97 -2.07
C LYS A 2 8.16 -2.44 -2.33
N PRO A 3 7.94 -1.12 -2.31
CA PRO A 3 6.70 -0.54 -2.81
C PRO A 3 6.48 -0.89 -4.27
N PHE A 4 5.21 -1.01 -4.63
CA PHE A 4 4.80 -1.36 -5.99
C PHE A 4 3.63 -0.49 -6.44
N PHE A 5 3.46 -0.42 -7.75
CA PHE A 5 2.47 0.40 -8.41
C PHE A 5 1.35 -0.48 -8.93
N ILE A 6 0.12 -0.07 -8.70
CA ILE A 6 -1.05 -0.76 -9.21
C ILE A 6 -1.94 0.25 -9.93
N THR A 7 -2.70 -0.24 -10.90
CA THR A 7 -3.75 0.54 -11.56
C THR A 7 -5.05 -0.23 -11.36
N ILE A 8 -6.01 0.39 -10.70
CA ILE A 8 -7.32 -0.21 -10.41
C ILE A 8 -8.38 0.36 -11.37
N ALA A 9 -9.65 -0.01 -11.16
CA ALA A 9 -10.76 0.51 -11.94
C ALA A 9 -10.75 2.05 -12.07
N TYR A 10 -11.35 2.56 -13.15
CA TYR A 10 -11.41 3.99 -13.48
C TYR A 10 -10.05 4.66 -13.74
N ASN A 11 -9.03 3.86 -14.10
CA ASN A 11 -7.69 4.35 -14.42
C ASN A 11 -7.06 5.11 -13.23
N LEU A 12 -7.39 4.69 -12.01
CA LEU A 12 -6.81 5.23 -10.80
C LEU A 12 -5.45 4.56 -10.57
N HIS A 13 -4.39 5.37 -10.63
CA HIS A 13 -3.03 4.91 -10.40
C HIS A 13 -2.68 5.08 -8.93
N LEU A 14 -2.23 4.00 -8.29
CA LEU A 14 -1.93 3.95 -6.87
C LEU A 14 -0.51 3.46 -6.61
N ILE A 15 0.05 3.90 -5.49
CA ILE A 15 1.32 3.45 -4.93
C ILE A 15 0.99 2.69 -3.65
N VAL A 16 1.38 1.42 -3.60
CA VAL A 16 1.23 0.58 -2.40
C VAL A 16 2.58 0.45 -1.74
N LEU A 17 2.68 0.99 -0.53
CA LEU A 17 3.87 0.93 0.30
C LEU A 17 3.68 -0.15 1.38
N PRO A 18 4.34 -1.31 1.26
CA PRO A 18 4.36 -2.30 2.32
C PRO A 18 5.12 -1.71 3.51
N GLU A 19 4.43 -1.58 4.63
CA GLU A 19 5.06 -1.23 5.88
C GLU A 19 5.64 -2.48 6.50
N SER A 20 6.92 -2.38 6.85
CA SER A 20 7.55 -3.40 7.65
C SER A 20 7.18 -3.09 9.09
N GLU A 21 6.11 -3.70 9.60
CA GLU A 21 5.92 -3.76 11.05
C GLU A 21 7.01 -4.66 11.62
N ALA A 22 8.06 -4.01 12.11
CA ALA A 22 9.05 -4.63 12.97
C ALA A 22 8.46 -4.67 14.39
N HIS A 23 8.06 -5.85 14.84
CA HIS A 23 8.01 -6.13 16.28
C HIS A 23 9.21 -7.04 16.56
N ILE A 24 10.27 -6.56 17.24
CA ILE A 24 10.42 -6.42 18.70
C ILE A 24 9.83 -7.66 19.41
N ASP A 25 10.71 -8.47 20.01
CA ASP A 25 10.40 -9.60 20.92
C ASP A 25 10.02 -10.98 20.35
N GLY A 26 10.66 -11.44 19.25
CA GLY A 26 10.80 -12.89 18.99
C GLY A 26 9.52 -13.68 18.64
N HIS A 27 8.37 -13.03 18.52
CA HIS A 27 7.12 -13.61 18.04
C HIS A 27 6.92 -13.32 16.54
N PRO A 28 6.42 -14.29 15.74
CA PRO A 28 6.23 -14.09 14.31
C PRO A 28 5.22 -12.97 14.04
N VAL A 29 5.57 -12.07 13.12
CA VAL A 29 4.69 -10.97 12.68
C VAL A 29 3.48 -11.55 11.97
N LEU A 30 2.31 -11.41 12.58
CA LEU A 30 1.04 -11.87 12.02
C LEU A 30 0.34 -10.80 11.18
N THR A 31 0.70 -9.53 11.30
CA THR A 31 0.00 -8.43 10.61
C THR A 31 0.93 -7.73 9.63
N TYR A 32 0.47 -7.59 8.39
CA TYR A 32 1.15 -6.87 7.32
C TYR A 32 0.35 -5.63 6.94
N SER A 33 0.95 -4.47 7.12
CA SER A 33 0.31 -3.19 6.83
C SER A 33 0.77 -2.66 5.47
N TYR A 34 -0.14 -2.13 4.67
CA TYR A 34 0.11 -1.57 3.35
C TYR A 34 -0.50 -0.18 3.24
N SER A 35 0.34 0.84 3.17
CA SER A 35 -0.11 2.22 2.98
C SER A 35 -0.38 2.50 1.51
N ILE A 36 -1.47 3.20 1.21
CA ILE A 36 -1.93 3.47 -0.14
C ILE A 36 -1.85 4.97 -0.41
N PHE A 37 -1.21 5.31 -1.52
CA PHE A 37 -1.11 6.69 -1.99
C PHE A 37 -1.65 6.80 -3.40
N ARG A 38 -2.33 7.91 -3.69
CA ARG A 38 -2.73 8.28 -5.04
C ARG A 38 -1.50 8.73 -5.82
N ARG A 39 -1.35 8.22 -7.04
CA ARG A 39 -0.35 8.69 -7.98
C ARG A 39 -0.98 9.69 -8.93
N GLU A 40 -0.49 10.92 -8.91
CA GLU A 40 -0.84 11.88 -9.95
C GLU A 40 -0.06 11.59 -11.25
N PRO A 41 -0.72 11.63 -12.42
CA PRO A 41 -0.09 11.35 -13.71
C PRO A 41 0.96 12.40 -14.12
N SER A 42 0.95 13.57 -13.49
CA SER A 42 1.89 14.68 -13.70
C SER A 42 3.29 14.43 -13.13
N VAL A 43 3.45 13.41 -12.27
CA VAL A 43 4.71 13.15 -11.57
C VAL A 43 5.53 12.11 -12.34
N LEU A 44 6.32 12.60 -13.30
CA LEU A 44 7.14 11.78 -14.21
C LEU A 44 8.43 11.24 -13.56
N ASN A 45 8.90 11.83 -12.44
CA ASN A 45 10.08 11.35 -11.69
C ASN A 45 9.66 10.49 -10.49
N ILE A 46 9.56 9.18 -10.75
CA ILE A 46 9.06 8.15 -9.84
C ILE A 46 10.07 7.83 -8.73
N SER A 47 11.38 7.89 -9.02
CA SER A 47 12.42 7.58 -8.02
C SER A 47 12.62 8.68 -6.97
N GLU A 48 12.53 9.96 -7.34
CA GLU A 48 12.73 11.06 -6.36
C GLU A 48 11.52 11.22 -5.42
N ASN A 49 10.31 10.90 -5.88
CA ASN A 49 9.12 10.91 -5.04
C ASN A 49 9.06 9.74 -4.06
N TYR A 50 9.74 8.62 -4.34
CA TYR A 50 9.77 7.49 -3.43
C TYR A 50 10.45 7.84 -2.10
N ASP A 51 11.66 8.41 -2.18
CA ASP A 51 12.37 8.87 -0.98
C ASP A 51 11.57 9.96 -0.24
N ALA A 52 10.89 10.84 -0.97
CA ALA A 52 10.01 11.85 -0.38
C ALA A 52 8.77 11.24 0.31
N LEU A 53 8.15 10.19 -0.26
CA LEU A 53 7.01 9.49 0.33
C LEU A 53 7.41 8.67 1.56
N LEU A 54 8.61 8.09 1.57
CA LEU A 54 9.19 7.45 2.75
C LEU A 54 9.52 8.46 3.85
N GLN A 55 9.98 9.66 3.48
CA GLN A 55 10.35 10.72 4.43
C GLN A 55 9.13 11.50 4.94
N THR A 56 8.03 11.55 4.18
CA THR A 56 6.83 12.31 4.56
C THR A 56 5.92 11.44 5.41
N THR A 57 5.66 11.89 6.64
CA THR A 57 4.69 11.25 7.54
C THR A 57 3.31 11.18 6.87
N LYS A 58 2.68 10.00 6.87
CA LYS A 58 1.35 9.73 6.26
C LYS A 58 0.34 10.87 6.45
N LYS A 59 0.29 11.45 7.65
CA LYS A 59 -0.60 12.56 8.04
C LYS A 59 -0.45 13.85 7.23
N ASN A 60 0.72 14.13 6.66
CA ASN A 60 0.98 15.37 5.93
C ASN A 60 0.93 15.19 4.41
N ASN A 61 0.64 13.98 3.92
CA ASN A 61 0.54 13.70 2.49
C ASN A 61 -0.90 13.88 2.01
N PRO A 62 -1.21 14.87 1.15
CA PRO A 62 -2.56 15.03 0.59
C PRO A 62 -2.96 13.85 -0.31
N ASN A 63 -1.96 13.11 -0.83
CA ASN A 63 -2.16 11.94 -1.68
C ASN A 63 -2.36 10.63 -0.88
N TYR A 64 -2.30 10.67 0.46
CA TYR A 64 -2.48 9.49 1.27
C TYR A 64 -3.97 9.14 1.37
N LEU A 65 -4.31 7.89 1.00
CA LEU A 65 -5.68 7.39 0.93
C LEU A 65 -6.03 6.47 2.12
N GLY A 66 -5.04 6.15 2.95
CA GLY A 66 -5.20 5.24 4.08
C GLY A 66 -4.31 4.00 3.97
N HIS A 67 -4.58 3.00 4.80
CA HIS A 67 -3.79 1.78 4.84
C HIS A 67 -4.65 0.52 5.00
N ILE A 68 -4.14 -0.61 4.54
CA ILE A 68 -4.76 -1.92 4.65
C ILE A 68 -3.89 -2.82 5.51
N ASN A 69 -4.50 -3.43 6.53
CA ASN A 69 -3.86 -4.41 7.40
C ASN A 69 -4.30 -5.80 6.99
N PHE A 70 -3.36 -6.70 6.75
CA PHE A 70 -3.59 -8.11 6.48
C PHE A 70 -3.15 -8.93 7.68
N GLU A 71 -4.10 -9.62 8.33
CA GLU A 71 -3.79 -10.53 9.43
C GLU A 71 -3.62 -11.96 8.89
N GLN A 72 -2.49 -12.58 9.22
CA GLN A 72 -2.22 -13.98 8.94
C GLN A 72 -3.02 -14.90 9.87
N PRO A 73 -3.66 -15.96 9.34
CA PRO A 73 -3.31 -16.67 8.10
C PRO A 73 -4.03 -16.21 6.81
N GLY A 74 -4.24 -14.91 6.60
CA GLY A 74 -4.30 -14.29 5.26
C GLY A 74 -5.72 -14.09 4.73
N LYS A 75 -6.72 -14.16 5.61
CA LYS A 75 -8.14 -14.05 5.24
C LYS A 75 -8.83 -12.81 5.78
N VAL A 76 -8.20 -12.11 6.72
CA VAL A 76 -8.76 -10.90 7.32
C VAL A 76 -7.95 -9.73 6.82
N PHE A 77 -8.63 -8.83 6.13
CA PHE A 77 -8.11 -7.55 5.75
C PHE A 77 -8.97 -6.47 6.40
N ASN A 78 -8.31 -5.39 6.83
CA ASN A 78 -8.98 -4.22 7.34
C ASN A 78 -8.44 -2.99 6.64
N TYR A 79 -9.32 -2.26 5.93
CA TYR A 79 -8.97 -0.97 5.35
C TYR A 79 -9.34 0.14 6.32
N ILE A 80 -8.35 0.97 6.64
CA ILE A 80 -8.50 2.14 7.49
C ILE A 80 -8.31 3.36 6.61
N ALA A 81 -9.39 4.12 6.42
CA ALA A 81 -9.39 5.37 5.67
C ALA A 81 -8.93 6.54 6.57
N ASP A 82 -7.67 6.53 6.98
CA ASP A 82 -7.03 7.62 7.74
C ASP A 82 -6.35 8.67 6.83
N GLY A 83 -6.64 8.60 5.53
CA GLY A 83 -6.21 9.56 4.50
C GLY A 83 -7.10 10.79 4.38
N HIS A 84 -6.72 11.69 3.46
CA HIS A 84 -7.51 12.88 3.14
C HIS A 84 -8.72 12.54 2.25
N GLU A 85 -8.55 11.57 1.36
CA GLU A 85 -9.62 10.94 0.58
C GLU A 85 -9.70 9.45 0.94
N ALA A 86 -10.89 8.87 0.87
CA ALA A 86 -11.11 7.45 1.12
C ALA A 86 -11.40 6.72 -0.19
N LEU A 87 -10.87 5.51 -0.33
CA LEU A 87 -11.24 4.61 -1.41
C LEU A 87 -12.67 4.10 -1.18
N SER A 88 -13.42 3.99 -2.26
CA SER A 88 -14.71 3.30 -2.26
C SER A 88 -14.52 1.80 -2.03
N ARG A 89 -15.59 1.12 -1.61
CA ARG A 89 -15.55 -0.31 -1.37
C ARG A 89 -15.05 -1.12 -2.57
N ALA A 90 -15.49 -0.78 -3.78
CA ALA A 90 -15.06 -1.46 -5.00
C ALA A 90 -13.57 -1.26 -5.27
N GLU A 91 -13.07 -0.05 -5.05
CA GLU A 91 -11.64 0.25 -5.21
C GLU A 91 -10.79 -0.46 -4.16
N VAL A 92 -11.26 -0.56 -2.92
CA VAL A 92 -10.57 -1.32 -1.86
C VAL A 92 -10.47 -2.80 -2.23
N GLU A 93 -11.55 -3.39 -2.77
CA GLU A 93 -11.57 -4.78 -3.23
C GLU A 93 -10.54 -5.02 -4.36
N ASP A 94 -10.46 -4.12 -5.35
CA ASP A 94 -9.44 -4.16 -6.42
C ASP A 94 -8.01 -4.07 -5.85
N VAL A 95 -7.76 -3.15 -4.92
CA VAL A 95 -6.44 -2.99 -4.30
C VAL A 95 -6.02 -4.26 -3.55
N ILE A 96 -6.95 -4.88 -2.83
CA ILE A 96 -6.68 -6.12 -2.09
C ILE A 96 -6.35 -7.25 -3.06
N GLU A 97 -7.06 -7.36 -4.18
CA GLU A 97 -6.76 -8.37 -5.20
C GLU A 97 -5.34 -8.20 -5.75
N GLU A 98 -4.95 -6.97 -6.10
CA GLU A 98 -3.61 -6.69 -6.62
C GLU A 98 -2.52 -6.94 -5.56
N ILE A 99 -2.77 -6.58 -4.29
CA ILE A 99 -1.85 -6.90 -3.18
C ILE A 99 -1.70 -8.42 -3.03
N ASN A 100 -2.80 -9.17 -3.05
CA ASN A 100 -2.74 -10.64 -2.94
C ASN A 100 -2.00 -11.24 -4.12
N ARG A 101 -2.28 -10.82 -5.35
CA ARG A 101 -1.55 -11.24 -6.55
C ARG A 101 -0.06 -10.99 -6.43
N TYR A 102 0.33 -9.83 -5.89
CA TYR A 102 1.73 -9.49 -5.65
C TYR A 102 2.35 -10.36 -4.54
N ARG A 103 1.61 -10.69 -3.47
CA ARG A 103 2.05 -11.60 -2.41
C ARG A 103 2.18 -13.06 -2.87
N ASP A 104 1.28 -13.52 -3.73
CA ASP A 104 1.33 -14.87 -4.31
C ASP A 104 2.39 -15.00 -5.41
N THR A 105 3.02 -13.88 -5.82
CA THR A 105 4.08 -13.87 -6.83
C THR A 105 5.41 -13.39 -6.24
N PRO A 106 6.16 -14.25 -5.51
CA PRO A 106 7.45 -13.91 -4.90
C PRO A 106 8.49 -13.35 -5.87
N GLN A 107 8.39 -13.70 -7.15
CA GLN A 107 9.30 -13.24 -8.21
C GLN A 107 9.27 -11.71 -8.40
N LEU A 108 8.15 -11.06 -8.02
CA LEU A 108 8.00 -9.61 -8.13
C LEU A 108 8.66 -8.86 -6.97
N TRP A 109 9.05 -9.54 -5.89
CA TRP A 109 9.55 -8.90 -4.67
C TRP A 109 10.99 -8.40 -4.78
N SER A 110 11.76 -8.91 -5.74
CA SER A 110 13.19 -8.65 -5.90
C SER A 110 13.57 -7.64 -6.97
N ILE A 111 12.62 -7.22 -7.82
CA ILE A 111 12.88 -6.31 -8.94
C ILE A 111 12.98 -4.87 -8.43
#